data_AF-A0A2K9AAJ3-F1
#
_entry.id   AF-A0A2K9AAJ3-F1
#
_cell.length_a   1.000
_cell.length_b   1.000
_cell.length_c   1.000
_cell.angle_alpha   90.00
_cell.angle_beta   90.00
_cell.angle_gamma   90.00
#
_symmetry.space_group_name_H-M   'P 1'
#
loop_
_entity.id
_entity.type
_entity.pdbx_description
1 polymer ?
#
loop_
_entity_poly.entity_id
_entity_poly.type
_entity_poly.pdbx_seq_one_letter_code
_entity_poly.pdbx_strand_id
1 'polypeptide(L)'
;MPSVDLEDMVHMLHGELTSALASTSTFYDAPMVEISSIKVRMGQHPDSTNAQNLNLDTRRYPLAKDGWQLEVIYDAKSDKNRKSLEQFKQTGVPSINAYNYLSQLAVRYLKLANNKLQQALTKSGIKTLAELSEAKPQQLSQVTGIPITILRNLQASARLSISDPNVFVPEELLQQTLSQFLDNFPKLNDADYDYYSWNNLEVIFEWVQQLELCLSPSLIKVTTFKKLLEQ
;
A
#
# COMPACT_ATOMS: atom_id res chain seq x y z
N MET A 1 -6.67 4.86 35.14
CA MET A 1 -6.61 4.81 33.66
C MET A 1 -7.95 5.27 33.16
N PRO A 2 -8.04 6.22 32.21
CA PRO A 2 -9.33 6.57 31.64
C PRO A 2 -9.88 5.33 30.93
N SER A 3 -11.08 4.90 31.32
CA SER A 3 -11.80 3.83 30.63
C SER A 3 -12.33 4.43 29.33
N VAL A 4 -11.80 3.98 28.20
CA VAL A 4 -12.38 4.29 26.90
C VAL A 4 -13.72 3.54 26.83
N ASP A 5 -14.82 4.27 26.75
CA ASP A 5 -16.14 3.64 26.62
C ASP A 5 -16.31 3.07 25.21
N LEU A 6 -17.22 2.11 25.04
CA LEU A 6 -17.51 1.48 23.76
C LEU A 6 -17.94 2.53 22.71
N GLU A 7 -18.66 3.56 23.16
CA GLU A 7 -19.08 4.70 22.34
C GLU A 7 -17.88 5.53 21.85
N ASP A 8 -16.88 5.75 22.70
CA ASP A 8 -15.63 6.43 22.32
C ASP A 8 -14.82 5.62 21.30
N MET A 9 -14.81 4.28 21.42
CA MET A 9 -14.16 3.40 20.43
C MET A 9 -14.86 3.46 19.07
N VAL A 10 -16.19 3.48 19.05
CA VAL A 10 -16.98 3.61 17.82
C VAL A 10 -16.75 4.97 17.16
N HIS A 11 -16.68 6.04 17.94
CA HIS A 11 -16.37 7.38 17.44
C HIS A 11 -14.94 7.51 16.93
N MET A 12 -13.95 6.91 17.60
CA MET A 12 -12.58 6.84 17.08
C MET A 12 -12.51 6.11 15.75
N LEU A 13 -13.15 4.94 15.62
CA LEU A 13 -13.14 4.18 14.36
C LEU A 13 -13.86 4.95 13.24
N HIS A 14 -14.99 5.60 13.53
CA HIS A 14 -15.64 6.49 12.56
C HIS A 14 -14.72 7.65 12.16
N GLY A 15 -14.04 8.27 13.12
CA GLY A 15 -13.09 9.35 12.89
C GLY A 15 -11.91 8.93 12.02
N GLU A 16 -11.27 7.81 12.34
CA GLU A 16 -10.16 7.21 11.58
C GLU A 16 -10.58 6.84 10.16
N LEU A 17 -11.74 6.19 9.98
CA LEU A 17 -12.23 5.79 8.66
C LEU A 17 -12.67 6.99 7.82
N THR A 18 -13.37 7.95 8.42
CA THR A 18 -13.75 9.19 7.74
C THR A 18 -12.50 9.98 7.36
N SER A 19 -11.48 10.01 8.23
CA SER A 19 -10.21 10.66 7.95
C SER A 19 -9.40 9.91 6.89
N ALA A 20 -9.43 8.58 6.85
CA ALA A 20 -8.79 7.78 5.82
C ALA A 20 -9.47 7.94 4.46
N LEU A 21 -10.81 8.03 4.44
CA LEU A 21 -11.56 8.24 3.21
C LEU A 21 -11.49 9.69 2.72
N ALA A 22 -11.53 10.66 3.64
CA ALA A 22 -11.29 12.06 3.35
C ALA A 22 -9.83 12.31 2.95
N SER A 23 -8.85 11.64 3.56
CA SER A 23 -7.46 11.72 3.11
C SER A 23 -7.32 11.12 1.72
N THR A 24 -7.99 10.01 1.41
CA THR A 24 -8.02 9.52 0.02
C THR A 24 -8.65 10.51 -0.97
N SER A 25 -9.62 11.34 -0.56
CA SER A 25 -10.23 12.37 -1.42
C SER A 25 -9.47 13.70 -1.45
N THR A 26 -8.59 13.96 -0.48
CA THR A 26 -7.87 15.25 -0.35
C THR A 26 -6.41 15.14 -0.80
N PHE A 27 -5.80 13.95 -0.71
CA PHE A 27 -4.42 13.70 -1.16
C PHE A 27 -4.34 13.12 -2.58
N TYR A 28 -5.44 12.57 -3.09
CA TYR A 28 -5.52 12.12 -4.47
C TYR A 28 -6.66 12.91 -5.13
N ASP A 29 -6.33 13.80 -6.06
CA ASP A 29 -7.26 14.24 -7.13
C ASP A 29 -7.50 13.05 -8.11
N ALA A 30 -7.61 11.83 -7.56
CA ALA A 30 -8.07 10.68 -8.29
C ALA A 30 -9.54 10.91 -8.63
N PRO A 31 -10.02 10.45 -9.79
CA PRO A 31 -11.43 10.50 -10.16
C PRO A 31 -12.25 9.65 -9.18
N MET A 32 -12.58 10.17 -8.01
CA MET A 32 -13.22 9.38 -6.97
C MET A 32 -14.70 9.26 -7.23
N VAL A 33 -15.22 8.07 -6.97
CA VAL A 33 -16.64 7.85 -6.78
C VAL A 33 -17.04 8.64 -5.53
N GLU A 34 -17.90 9.64 -5.71
CA GLU A 34 -18.52 10.41 -4.63
C GLU A 34 -19.33 9.48 -3.75
N ILE A 35 -18.82 9.25 -2.55
CA ILE A 35 -19.44 8.43 -1.53
C ILE A 35 -20.56 9.26 -0.88
N SER A 36 -21.79 8.78 -0.97
CA SER A 36 -22.97 9.45 -0.42
C SER A 36 -23.09 9.24 1.10
N SER A 37 -22.71 8.06 1.60
CA SER A 37 -22.60 7.82 3.04
C SER A 37 -21.76 6.58 3.35
N ILE A 38 -21.13 6.57 4.53
CA ILE A 38 -20.46 5.42 5.10
C ILE A 38 -21.19 5.10 6.40
N LYS A 39 -21.58 3.83 6.57
CA LYS A 39 -22.15 3.35 7.82
C LYS A 39 -21.24 2.26 8.37
N VAL A 40 -20.67 2.51 9.55
CA VAL A 40 -19.93 1.51 10.31
C VAL A 40 -20.89 0.89 11.33
N ARG A 41 -20.97 -0.43 11.35
CA ARG A 41 -21.76 -1.17 12.35
C ARG A 41 -20.87 -2.15 13.09
N MET A 42 -20.94 -2.09 14.42
CA MET A 42 -20.35 -3.12 15.27
C MET A 42 -21.11 -4.43 15.08
N GLY A 43 -20.39 -5.54 15.03
CA GLY A 43 -21.01 -6.87 14.99
C GLY A 43 -21.85 -7.14 16.25
N GLN A 44 -22.74 -8.13 16.16
CA GLN A 44 -23.63 -8.50 17.26
C GLN A 44 -22.84 -9.04 18.47
N HIS A 45 -23.34 -8.83 19.70
CA HIS A 45 -22.68 -9.32 20.91
C HIS A 45 -22.42 -10.85 20.82
N PRO A 46 -21.24 -11.37 21.24
CA PRO A 46 -20.89 -12.80 21.09
C PRO A 46 -21.88 -13.76 21.76
N ASP A 47 -22.57 -13.31 22.82
CA ASP A 47 -23.58 -14.09 23.55
C ASP A 47 -24.97 -14.10 22.88
N SER A 48 -25.12 -13.43 21.73
CA SER A 48 -26.40 -13.38 20.99
C SER A 48 -26.93 -14.78 20.67
N THR A 49 -26.07 -15.77 20.39
CA THR A 49 -26.52 -17.16 20.16
C THR A 49 -27.30 -17.80 21.31
N ASN A 50 -27.17 -17.31 22.55
CA ASN A 50 -27.84 -17.89 23.74
C ASN A 50 -28.84 -16.94 24.42
N ALA A 51 -29.01 -15.70 23.95
CA ALA A 51 -29.93 -14.74 24.54
C ALA A 51 -31.32 -14.84 23.88
N GLN A 52 -32.38 -14.86 24.69
CA GLN A 52 -33.80 -14.83 24.25
C GLN A 52 -34.23 -13.51 23.56
N ASN A 53 -33.28 -12.68 23.13
CA ASN A 53 -33.55 -11.42 22.44
C ASN A 53 -33.35 -11.58 20.92
N LEU A 54 -34.04 -10.72 20.15
CA LEU A 54 -34.02 -10.68 18.68
C LEU A 54 -32.59 -10.77 18.11
N ASN A 55 -32.18 -11.95 17.67
CA ASN A 55 -30.93 -12.16 16.96
C ASN A 55 -31.12 -11.84 15.48
N LEU A 56 -30.26 -10.97 14.94
CA LEU A 56 -30.23 -10.69 13.52
C LEU A 56 -29.46 -11.81 12.79
N ASP A 57 -29.79 -12.04 11.52
CA ASP A 57 -29.14 -13.07 10.70
C ASP A 57 -27.62 -12.84 10.65
N THR A 58 -26.84 -13.79 11.18
CA THR A 58 -25.38 -13.69 11.29
C THR A 58 -24.65 -13.75 9.95
N ARG A 59 -25.31 -14.18 8.86
CA ARG A 59 -24.76 -14.04 7.50
C ARG A 59 -24.77 -12.60 7.02
N ARG A 60 -25.74 -11.81 7.48
CA ARG A 60 -25.92 -10.40 7.10
C ARG A 60 -25.39 -9.43 8.15
N TYR A 61 -25.29 -9.88 9.41
CA TYR A 61 -24.88 -9.12 10.58
C TYR A 61 -23.90 -9.96 11.42
N PRO A 62 -22.59 -9.94 11.12
CA PRO A 62 -21.61 -10.79 11.78
C PRO A 62 -21.54 -10.53 13.29
N LEU A 63 -20.99 -11.48 14.05
CA LEU A 63 -20.72 -11.26 15.48
C LEU A 63 -19.56 -10.27 15.63
N ALA A 64 -19.52 -9.53 16.75
CA ALA A 64 -18.46 -8.57 17.04
C ALA A 64 -17.06 -9.19 17.00
N LYS A 65 -16.95 -10.48 17.35
CA LYS A 65 -15.71 -11.25 17.27
C LYS A 65 -15.24 -11.52 15.83
N ASP A 66 -16.17 -11.52 14.88
CA ASP A 66 -15.92 -11.80 13.46
C ASP A 66 -15.62 -10.49 12.69
N GLY A 67 -15.71 -9.34 13.37
CA GLY A 67 -15.28 -8.05 12.85
C GLY A 67 -16.41 -7.01 12.77
N TRP A 68 -16.12 -5.95 12.02
CA TRP A 68 -17.01 -4.81 11.81
C TRP A 68 -17.56 -4.85 10.39
N GLN A 69 -18.81 -4.39 10.22
CA GLN A 69 -19.39 -4.25 8.91
C GLN A 69 -19.30 -2.80 8.45
N LEU A 70 -18.72 -2.61 7.27
CA LEU A 70 -18.66 -1.33 6.57
C LEU A 70 -19.67 -1.36 5.42
N GLU A 71 -20.67 -0.48 5.46
CA GLU A 71 -21.58 -0.23 4.33
C GLU A 71 -21.20 1.10 3.68
N VAL A 72 -20.72 1.04 2.44
CA VAL A 72 -20.42 2.23 1.63
C VAL A 72 -21.53 2.40 0.61
N ILE A 73 -22.23 3.55 0.64
CA ILE A 73 -23.30 3.88 -0.29
C ILE A 73 -22.81 4.98 -1.22
N TYR A 74 -22.94 4.74 -2.53
CA TYR A 74 -22.69 5.73 -3.57
C TYR A 74 -23.70 5.60 -4.69
N ASP A 75 -23.99 6.68 -5.39
CA ASP A 75 -24.81 6.65 -6.60
C ASP A 75 -23.93 6.35 -7.82
N ALA A 76 -23.91 5.10 -8.26
CA ALA A 76 -23.16 4.67 -9.44
C ALA A 76 -23.64 5.33 -10.75
N LYS A 77 -24.86 5.87 -10.77
CA LYS A 77 -25.48 6.46 -11.98
C LYS A 77 -25.35 7.97 -12.05
N SER A 78 -24.83 8.63 -11.00
CA SER A 78 -24.61 10.08 -11.05
C SER A 78 -23.60 10.42 -12.16
N ASP A 79 -23.82 11.52 -12.87
CA ASP A 79 -22.92 11.90 -13.98
C ASP A 79 -21.47 12.13 -13.50
N LYS A 80 -21.31 12.61 -12.27
CA LYS A 80 -20.00 12.76 -11.62
C LYS A 80 -19.36 11.40 -11.40
N ASN A 81 -20.07 10.43 -10.81
CA ASN A 81 -19.53 9.10 -10.55
C ASN A 81 -19.33 8.28 -11.82
N ARG A 82 -20.18 8.45 -12.84
CA ARG A 82 -19.98 7.85 -14.16
C ARG A 82 -18.74 8.37 -14.85
N LYS A 83 -18.51 9.68 -14.84
CA LYS A 83 -17.26 10.27 -15.36
C LYS A 83 -16.05 9.82 -14.56
N SER A 84 -16.17 9.77 -13.23
CA SER A 84 -15.13 9.23 -12.36
C SER A 84 -14.84 7.75 -12.69
N LEU A 85 -15.87 6.92 -12.91
CA LEU A 85 -15.77 5.50 -13.29
C LEU A 85 -15.20 5.31 -14.71
N GLU A 86 -15.52 6.19 -15.66
CA GLU A 86 -14.94 6.19 -17.00
C GLU A 86 -13.45 6.58 -16.95
N GLN A 87 -13.06 7.53 -16.10
CA GLN A 87 -11.66 7.85 -15.79
C GLN A 87 -10.97 6.76 -14.96
N PHE A 88 -11.73 5.99 -14.15
CA PHE A 88 -11.27 4.82 -13.41
C PHE A 88 -11.10 3.57 -14.26
N LYS A 89 -11.50 3.59 -15.54
CA LYS A 89 -10.97 2.63 -16.53
C LYS A 89 -9.51 2.98 -16.79
N GLN A 90 -8.69 2.91 -15.74
CA GLN A 90 -7.26 3.07 -15.80
C GLN A 90 -6.73 1.93 -16.67
N THR A 91 -6.37 2.27 -17.90
CA THR A 91 -5.66 1.38 -18.80
C THR A 91 -4.23 1.27 -18.28
N GLY A 92 -3.74 0.03 -18.09
CA GLY A 92 -2.40 -0.21 -17.57
C GLY A 92 -2.30 -1.44 -16.68
N VAL A 93 -1.09 -1.67 -16.18
CA VAL A 93 -0.75 -2.81 -15.32
C VAL A 93 -0.75 -2.35 -13.87
N PRO A 94 -1.50 -3.00 -12.96
CA PRO A 94 -1.63 -2.56 -11.58
C PRO A 94 -0.31 -2.73 -10.81
N SER A 95 0.05 -1.73 -9.99
CA SER A 95 1.31 -1.69 -9.23
C SER A 95 1.43 -2.79 -8.18
N ILE A 96 0.32 -3.36 -7.73
CA ILE A 96 0.30 -4.51 -6.81
C ILE A 96 1.14 -5.70 -7.33
N ASN A 97 1.26 -5.86 -8.65
CA ASN A 97 2.09 -6.91 -9.25
C ASN A 97 3.58 -6.74 -8.88
N ALA A 98 4.03 -5.52 -8.59
CA ALA A 98 5.40 -5.25 -8.19
C ALA A 98 5.80 -5.97 -6.90
N TYR A 99 4.83 -6.27 -6.03
CA TYR A 99 5.06 -6.98 -4.79
C TYR A 99 5.76 -8.32 -5.04
N ASN A 100 5.35 -9.08 -6.06
CA ASN A 100 5.93 -10.40 -6.36
C ASN A 100 7.42 -10.30 -6.68
N TYR A 101 7.79 -9.34 -7.54
CA TYR A 101 9.17 -9.10 -7.90
C TYR A 101 9.99 -8.58 -6.70
N LEU A 102 9.50 -7.53 -6.04
CA LEU A 102 10.22 -6.81 -4.99
C LEU A 102 10.39 -7.67 -3.72
N SER A 103 9.38 -8.45 -3.34
CA SER A 103 9.42 -9.35 -2.18
C SER A 103 10.54 -10.40 -2.28
N GLN A 104 10.80 -10.89 -3.49
CA GLN A 104 11.80 -11.93 -3.78
C GLN A 104 13.22 -11.38 -3.94
N LEU A 105 13.39 -10.05 -4.05
CA LEU A 105 14.72 -9.46 -4.16
C LEU A 105 15.58 -9.80 -2.95
N ALA A 106 16.84 -10.12 -3.20
CA ALA A 106 17.80 -10.35 -2.13
C ALA A 106 18.10 -9.05 -1.37
N VAL A 107 18.33 -9.14 -0.05
CA VAL A 107 18.66 -7.99 0.82
C VAL A 107 19.86 -7.17 0.35
N ARG A 108 20.75 -7.76 -0.46
CA ARG A 108 21.90 -7.09 -1.08
C ARG A 108 21.50 -5.93 -2.01
N TYR A 109 20.26 -5.92 -2.50
CA TYR A 109 19.76 -4.87 -3.37
C TYR A 109 19.25 -3.65 -2.60
N LEU A 110 19.22 -3.68 -1.26
CA LEU A 110 19.01 -2.46 -0.49
C LEU A 110 20.24 -1.54 -0.59
N LYS A 111 20.00 -0.25 -0.79
CA LYS A 111 21.03 0.79 -0.92
C LYS A 111 21.97 0.83 0.28
N LEU A 112 21.43 0.57 1.47
CA LEU A 112 22.17 0.60 2.73
C LEU A 112 22.85 -0.75 3.08
N ALA A 113 22.60 -1.82 2.34
CA ALA A 113 23.10 -3.15 2.64
C ALA A 113 24.52 -3.37 2.09
N ASN A 114 25.54 -3.04 2.88
CA ASN A 114 26.92 -3.41 2.56
C ASN A 114 27.17 -4.93 2.75
N ASN A 115 28.32 -5.41 2.25
CA ASN A 115 28.69 -6.83 2.31
C ASN A 115 28.63 -7.44 3.73
N LYS A 116 28.99 -6.66 4.76
CA LYS A 116 28.96 -7.12 6.15
C LYS A 116 27.52 -7.34 6.62
N LEU A 117 26.62 -6.39 6.32
CA LEU A 117 25.20 -6.46 6.64
C LEU A 117 24.52 -7.62 5.91
N GLN A 118 24.81 -7.78 4.61
CA GLN A 118 24.29 -8.89 3.81
C GLN A 118 24.71 -10.24 4.40
N GLN A 119 26.00 -10.42 4.72
CA GLN A 119 26.49 -11.68 5.29
C GLN A 119 25.85 -11.98 6.65
N ALA A 120 25.70 -10.97 7.50
CA ALA A 120 25.07 -11.13 8.81
C ALA A 120 23.60 -11.56 8.68
N LEU A 121 22.81 -10.87 7.85
CA LEU A 121 21.42 -11.22 7.59
C LEU A 121 21.27 -12.62 6.98
N THR A 122 22.10 -12.94 5.98
CA THR A 122 22.08 -14.26 5.31
C THR A 122 22.39 -15.39 6.29
N LYS A 123 23.37 -15.21 7.19
CA LYS A 123 23.71 -16.19 8.23
C LYS A 123 22.58 -16.41 9.22
N SER A 124 21.80 -15.38 9.50
CA SER A 124 20.60 -15.45 10.35
C SER A 124 19.35 -15.92 9.60
N GLY A 125 19.48 -16.35 8.34
CA GLY A 125 18.39 -16.89 7.55
C GLY A 125 17.50 -15.85 6.85
N ILE A 126 17.84 -14.56 6.93
CA ILE A 126 17.12 -13.46 6.27
C ILE A 126 17.83 -13.15 4.95
N LYS A 127 17.23 -13.55 3.84
CA LYS A 127 17.79 -13.48 2.48
C LYS A 127 17.04 -12.50 1.59
N THR A 128 15.73 -12.40 1.72
CA THR A 128 14.87 -11.57 0.84
C THR A 128 14.35 -10.30 1.52
N LEU A 129 13.81 -9.38 0.72
CA LEU A 129 13.18 -8.16 1.25
C LEU A 129 11.92 -8.47 2.05
N ALA A 130 11.11 -9.46 1.63
CA ALA A 130 9.94 -9.90 2.38
C ALA A 130 10.32 -10.53 3.74
N GLU A 131 11.33 -11.41 3.75
CA GLU A 131 11.79 -12.00 5.01
C GLU A 131 12.28 -10.94 6.00
N LEU A 132 12.95 -9.90 5.50
CA LEU A 132 13.43 -8.79 6.32
C LEU A 132 12.29 -7.85 6.78
N SER A 133 11.32 -7.57 5.90
CA SER A 133 10.18 -6.69 6.21
C SER A 133 9.29 -7.29 7.30
N GLU A 134 9.10 -8.60 7.28
CA GLU A 134 8.28 -9.37 8.23
C GLU A 134 9.05 -9.89 9.46
N ALA A 135 10.38 -9.74 9.48
CA ALA A 135 11.22 -10.22 10.57
C ALA A 135 10.77 -9.67 11.93
N LYS A 136 10.49 -10.58 12.86
CA LYS A 136 10.11 -10.23 14.23
C LYS A 136 11.31 -9.66 15.01
N PRO A 137 11.09 -8.83 16.04
CA PRO A 137 12.17 -8.28 16.86
C PRO A 137 13.14 -9.35 17.40
N GLN A 138 12.62 -10.53 17.75
CA GLN A 138 13.42 -11.66 18.21
C GLN A 138 14.36 -12.19 17.12
N GLN A 139 13.91 -12.29 15.87
CA GLN A 139 14.75 -12.71 14.74
C GLN A 139 15.83 -11.67 14.43
N LEU A 140 15.49 -10.38 14.47
CA LEU A 140 16.47 -9.31 14.29
C LEU A 140 17.53 -9.31 15.39
N SER A 141 17.15 -9.64 16.63
CA SER A 141 18.11 -9.73 17.75
C SER A 141 19.13 -10.87 17.62
N GLN A 142 18.83 -11.88 16.79
CA GLN A 142 19.74 -12.99 16.50
C GLN A 142 20.81 -12.65 15.45
N VAL A 143 20.70 -11.48 14.80
CA VAL A 143 21.70 -11.00 13.84
C VAL A 143 22.89 -10.43 14.60
N THR A 144 23.94 -11.23 14.74
CA THR A 144 25.12 -10.88 15.53
C THR A 144 26.04 -9.88 14.81
N GLY A 145 26.69 -9.01 15.58
CA GLY A 145 27.72 -8.09 15.07
C GLY A 145 27.20 -6.85 14.33
N ILE A 146 25.87 -6.63 14.31
CA ILE A 146 25.21 -5.45 13.75
C ILE A 146 24.31 -4.80 14.83
N PRO A 147 24.41 -3.48 15.06
CA PRO A 147 23.48 -2.75 15.92
C PRO A 147 22.02 -2.87 15.48
N ILE A 148 21.11 -3.08 16.44
CA ILE A 148 19.66 -3.23 16.18
C ILE A 148 19.04 -1.98 15.53
N THR A 149 19.60 -0.79 15.74
CA THR A 149 19.20 0.45 15.06
C THR A 149 19.40 0.35 13.55
N ILE A 150 20.53 -0.20 13.10
CA ILE A 150 20.83 -0.37 11.68
C ILE A 150 19.90 -1.42 11.06
N LEU A 151 19.63 -2.51 11.78
CA LEU A 151 18.71 -3.55 11.34
C LEU A 151 17.27 -3.03 11.19
N ARG A 152 16.82 -2.17 12.11
CA ARG A 152 15.51 -1.49 12.00
C ARG A 152 15.44 -0.56 10.78
N ASN A 153 16.51 0.17 10.48
CA ASN A 153 16.55 1.03 9.30
C ASN A 153 16.50 0.21 8.00
N LEU A 154 17.21 -0.92 7.95
CA LEU A 154 17.13 -1.85 6.82
C LEU A 154 15.74 -2.47 6.67
N GLN A 155 15.11 -2.86 7.78
CA GLN A 155 13.74 -3.35 7.77
C GLN A 155 12.75 -2.30 7.29
N ALA A 156 12.87 -1.05 7.73
CA ALA A 156 12.05 0.05 7.26
C ALA A 156 12.23 0.29 5.75
N SER A 157 13.48 0.29 5.27
CA SER A 157 13.79 0.41 3.85
C SER A 157 13.23 -0.75 3.03
N ALA A 158 13.27 -1.98 3.55
CA ALA A 158 12.63 -3.14 2.91
C ALA A 158 11.11 -2.97 2.83
N ARG A 159 10.45 -2.55 3.92
CA ARG A 159 9.00 -2.29 3.95
C ARG A 159 8.58 -1.22 2.95
N LEU A 160 9.31 -0.11 2.90
CA LEU A 160 9.06 0.95 1.92
C LEU A 160 9.30 0.45 0.49
N SER A 161 10.33 -0.35 0.25
CA SER A 161 10.59 -0.86 -1.10
C SER A 161 9.50 -1.80 -1.62
N ILE A 162 8.73 -2.48 -0.75
CA ILE A 162 7.67 -3.42 -1.15
C ILE A 162 6.26 -2.82 -1.05
N SER A 163 6.12 -1.57 -0.58
CA SER A 163 4.81 -0.94 -0.41
C SER A 163 4.17 -0.66 -1.77
N ASP A 164 2.89 -0.97 -1.89
CA ASP A 164 2.10 -0.70 -3.08
C ASP A 164 1.51 0.73 -3.02
N PRO A 165 1.80 1.61 -3.99
CA PRO A 165 1.15 2.92 -4.09
C PRO A 165 -0.29 2.86 -4.62
N ASN A 166 -0.79 1.68 -5.00
CA ASN A 166 -2.14 1.46 -5.54
C ASN A 166 -2.42 2.33 -6.79
N VAL A 167 -1.52 2.24 -7.77
CA VAL A 167 -1.61 2.93 -9.06
C VAL A 167 -1.63 1.94 -10.22
N PHE A 168 -2.06 2.40 -11.38
CA PHE A 168 -1.97 1.62 -12.62
C PHE A 168 -0.89 2.25 -13.51
N VAL A 169 0.09 1.44 -13.88
CA VAL A 169 1.20 1.86 -14.73
C VAL A 169 0.80 1.77 -16.20
N PRO A 170 0.83 2.88 -16.95
CA PRO A 170 0.59 2.94 -18.39
C PRO A 170 1.42 1.93 -19.20
N GLU A 171 0.85 1.39 -20.28
CA GLU A 171 1.57 0.44 -21.15
C GLU A 171 2.80 1.08 -21.82
N GLU A 172 2.73 2.38 -22.11
CA GLU A 172 3.78 3.20 -22.72
C GLU A 172 5.02 3.31 -21.83
N LEU A 173 4.86 3.19 -20.51
CA LEU A 173 5.95 3.23 -19.56
C LEU A 173 6.62 1.86 -19.37
N LEU A 174 5.98 0.76 -19.77
CA LEU A 174 6.45 -0.60 -19.43
C LEU A 174 7.89 -0.88 -19.91
N GLN A 175 8.29 -0.33 -21.06
CA GLN A 175 9.65 -0.53 -21.59
C GLN A 175 10.69 0.41 -20.98
N GLN A 176 10.28 1.45 -20.27
CA GLN A 176 11.21 2.38 -19.64
C GLN A 176 11.83 1.75 -18.39
N THR A 177 13.12 1.96 -18.20
CA THR A 177 13.76 1.70 -16.90
C THR A 177 13.29 2.71 -15.86
N LEU A 178 13.31 2.32 -14.59
CA LEU A 178 12.94 3.20 -13.48
C LEU A 178 13.78 4.48 -13.48
N SER A 179 15.10 4.38 -13.71
CA SER A 179 15.98 5.55 -13.85
C SER A 179 15.59 6.44 -15.03
N GLN A 180 15.31 5.87 -16.21
CA GLN A 180 14.92 6.65 -17.39
C GLN A 180 13.62 7.41 -17.16
N PHE A 181 12.66 6.81 -16.44
CA PHE A 181 11.42 7.47 -16.10
C PHE A 181 11.65 8.69 -15.19
N LEU A 182 12.48 8.55 -14.15
CA LEU A 182 12.85 9.68 -13.28
C LEU A 182 13.52 10.82 -14.07
N ASP A 183 14.46 10.49 -14.96
CA ASP A 183 15.19 11.48 -15.76
C ASP A 183 14.29 12.20 -16.78
N ASN A 184 13.26 11.50 -17.29
CA ASN A 184 12.36 12.02 -18.32
C ASN A 184 11.09 12.66 -17.75
N PHE A 185 10.77 12.45 -16.47
CA PHE A 185 9.54 12.95 -15.84
C PHE A 185 9.27 14.44 -16.07
N PRO A 186 10.25 15.36 -15.93
CA PRO A 186 10.02 16.79 -16.19
C PRO A 186 9.56 17.07 -17.62
N LYS A 187 9.97 16.26 -18.60
CA LYS A 187 9.60 16.40 -20.02
C LYS A 187 8.26 15.74 -20.36
N LEU A 188 7.89 14.70 -19.62
CA LEU A 188 6.58 14.07 -19.71
C LEU A 188 5.49 15.00 -19.14
N ASN A 189 5.86 15.88 -18.21
CA ASN A 189 4.98 16.87 -17.60
C ASN A 189 4.64 18.06 -18.54
N ASP A 190 5.52 18.39 -19.49
CA ASP A 190 5.30 19.49 -20.46
C ASP A 190 4.53 19.06 -21.72
N ALA A 191 4.42 17.75 -21.98
CA ALA A 191 3.66 17.23 -23.10
C ALA A 191 2.19 17.06 -22.67
N ASP A 192 1.24 17.41 -23.54
CA ASP A 192 -0.21 17.23 -23.39
C ASP A 192 -0.58 15.73 -23.23
N TYR A 193 -0.18 15.11 -22.13
CA TYR A 193 -0.60 13.79 -21.70
C TYR A 193 -2.01 13.90 -21.09
N ASP A 194 -2.95 14.44 -21.87
CA ASP A 194 -4.39 14.54 -21.57
C ASP A 194 -5.03 13.15 -21.31
N TYR A 195 -4.32 12.07 -21.60
CA TYR A 195 -4.78 10.69 -21.45
C TYR A 195 -4.64 10.14 -20.02
N TYR A 196 -3.74 10.67 -19.19
CA TYR A 196 -3.58 10.27 -17.80
C TYR A 196 -3.92 11.44 -16.89
N SER A 197 -4.82 11.25 -15.92
CA SER A 197 -4.99 12.25 -14.86
C SER A 197 -3.62 12.52 -14.24
N TRP A 198 -3.17 13.77 -14.30
CA TRP A 198 -1.86 14.26 -13.88
C TRP A 198 -1.34 13.59 -12.58
N ASN A 199 -2.24 13.38 -11.63
CA ASN A 199 -1.98 12.73 -10.33
C ASN A 199 -1.40 11.31 -10.43
N ASN A 200 -1.74 10.53 -11.46
CA ASN A 200 -1.27 9.15 -11.57
C ASN A 200 0.21 9.09 -11.95
N LEU A 201 0.67 9.97 -12.85
CA LEU A 201 2.08 10.03 -13.22
C LEU A 201 2.95 10.59 -12.08
N GLU A 202 2.47 11.59 -11.35
CA GLU A 202 3.14 12.11 -10.15
C GLU A 202 3.28 11.03 -9.07
N VAL A 203 2.22 10.28 -8.77
CA VAL A 203 2.30 9.20 -7.77
C VAL A 203 3.24 8.07 -8.24
N ILE A 204 3.25 7.74 -9.54
CA ILE A 204 4.25 6.80 -10.09
C ILE A 204 5.66 7.36 -9.92
N PHE A 205 5.89 8.65 -10.15
CA PHE A 205 7.19 9.30 -9.93
C PHE A 205 7.64 9.26 -8.48
N GLU A 206 6.79 9.62 -7.54
CA GLU A 206 7.08 9.53 -6.10
C GLU A 206 7.38 8.10 -5.68
N TRP A 207 6.64 7.12 -6.21
CA TRP A 207 6.91 5.71 -5.96
C TRP A 207 8.29 5.30 -6.50
N VAL A 208 8.64 5.68 -7.73
CA VAL A 208 9.97 5.37 -8.28
C VAL A 208 11.09 6.08 -7.50
N GLN A 209 10.88 7.31 -7.04
CA GLN A 209 11.83 8.00 -6.15
C GLN A 209 12.01 7.26 -4.82
N GLN A 210 10.92 6.77 -4.23
CA GLN A 210 10.99 5.95 -3.02
C GLN A 210 11.82 4.67 -3.27
N LEU A 211 11.62 4.02 -4.42
CA LEU A 211 12.44 2.86 -4.81
C LEU A 211 13.92 3.26 -4.99
N GLU A 212 14.23 4.42 -5.57
CA GLU A 212 15.61 4.93 -5.71
C GLU A 212 16.29 5.24 -4.36
N LEU A 213 15.52 5.66 -3.37
CA LEU A 213 16.00 5.86 -2.01
C LEU A 213 16.31 4.53 -1.32
N CYS A 214 15.49 3.49 -1.56
CA CYS A 214 15.62 2.21 -0.86
C CYS A 214 16.56 1.21 -1.54
N LEU A 215 16.60 1.19 -2.87
CA LEU A 215 17.26 0.15 -3.67
C LEU A 215 18.60 0.62 -4.25
N SER A 216 19.42 -0.34 -4.66
CA SER A 216 20.73 -0.07 -5.23
C SER A 216 20.60 0.67 -6.57
N PRO A 217 21.43 1.70 -6.84
CA PRO A 217 21.36 2.45 -8.11
C PRO A 217 21.52 1.55 -9.35
N SER A 218 22.29 0.46 -9.22
CA SER A 218 22.45 -0.54 -10.26
C SER A 218 21.13 -1.24 -10.62
N LEU A 219 20.27 -1.51 -9.64
CA LEU A 219 18.99 -2.17 -9.86
C LEU A 219 18.00 -1.20 -10.53
N ILE A 220 17.94 0.04 -10.03
CA ILE A 220 17.06 1.10 -10.57
C ILE A 220 17.37 1.40 -12.05
N LYS A 221 18.65 1.37 -12.43
CA LYS A 221 19.08 1.62 -13.81
C LYS A 221 18.73 0.51 -14.81
N VAL A 222 18.55 -0.73 -14.35
CA VAL A 222 18.34 -1.89 -15.24
C VAL A 222 16.93 -2.46 -15.17
N THR A 223 16.18 -2.19 -14.12
CA THR A 223 14.82 -2.66 -13.97
C THR A 223 13.86 -1.77 -14.75
N THR A 224 13.13 -2.38 -15.68
CA THR A 224 12.00 -1.77 -16.39
C THR A 224 10.70 -1.92 -15.62
N PHE A 225 9.71 -1.05 -15.86
CA PHE A 225 8.36 -1.23 -15.31
C PHE A 225 7.75 -2.59 -15.70
N LYS A 226 7.98 -3.07 -16.92
CA LYS A 226 7.53 -4.40 -17.35
C LYS A 226 8.04 -5.49 -16.41
N LYS A 227 9.35 -5.59 -16.25
CA LYS A 227 10.00 -6.53 -15.33
C LYS A 227 9.54 -6.35 -13.88
N LEU A 228 9.37 -5.10 -13.43
CA LEU A 228 8.89 -4.81 -12.09
C LEU A 228 7.50 -5.42 -11.86
N LEU A 229 6.63 -5.34 -12.86
CA LEU A 229 5.22 -5.74 -12.80
C LEU A 229 4.93 -7.12 -13.39
N GLU A 230 5.97 -7.89 -13.73
CA GLU A 230 5.84 -9.28 -14.18
C GLU A 230 5.37 -10.15 -13.01
N GLN A 231 4.31 -10.93 -13.23
CA GLN A 231 3.70 -11.82 -12.23
C GLN A 231 4.50 -13.10 -12.02
#